data_AF-A0A3D3BHP9-F1
#
_entry.id   AF-A0A3D3BHP9-F1
#
_cell.length_a   1.000
_cell.length_b   1.000
_cell.length_c   1.000
_cell.angle_alpha   90.00
_cell.angle_beta   90.00
_cell.angle_gamma   90.00
#
_symmetry.space_group_name_H-M   'P 1'
#
loop_
_entity.id
_entity.type
_entity.pdbx_description
1 polymer ?
#
loop_
_entity_poly.entity_id
_entity_poly.type
_entity_poly.pdbx_seq_one_letter_code
_entity_poly.pdbx_strand_id
1 'polypeptide(L)' 'AERIAEIHSKVKELGAACVFAEPQFEPKLVSVVTEGSDAKAGTLDPEGGALEAGPGLYPQLMRNLAKSLTDCLSQS' A
#
# COMPACT_ATOMS: atom_id res chain seq x y z
N ALA A 1 1.18 20.00 -5.20
CA ALA A 1 0.71 20.13 -3.81
C ALA A 1 -0.80 19.82 -3.71
N GLU A 2 -1.63 20.46 -4.53
CA GLU A 2 -3.10 20.28 -4.53
C GLU A 2 -3.57 18.82 -4.53
N ARG A 3 -3.06 17.98 -5.44
CA ARG A 3 -3.47 16.58 -5.52
C ARG A 3 -3.19 15.76 -4.24
N ILE A 4 -2.09 16.04 -3.55
CA ILE A 4 -1.75 15.32 -2.31
C ILE A 4 -2.70 15.74 -1.18
N ALA A 5 -3.05 17.01 -1.11
CA ALA A 5 -4.02 17.52 -0.13
C ALA A 5 -5.43 16.93 -0.36
N GLU A 6 -5.86 16.78 -1.61
CA GLU A 6 -7.13 16.10 -1.95
C GLU A 6 -7.14 14.64 -1.49
N ILE A 7 -6.05 13.90 -1.76
CA ILE A 7 -5.94 12.49 -1.38
C ILE A 7 -5.94 12.36 0.14
N HIS A 8 -5.16 13.19 0.84
CA HIS A 8 -5.14 13.25 2.31
C HIS A 8 -6.53 13.51 2.91
N SER A 9 -7.26 14.46 2.33
CA SER A 9 -8.63 14.78 2.76
C SER A 9 -9.57 13.59 2.57
N LYS A 10 -9.47 12.90 1.43
CA LYS A 10 -10.25 11.68 1.14
C LYS A 10 -9.92 10.52 2.08
N VAL A 11 -8.65 10.32 2.42
CA VAL A 11 -8.22 9.28 3.36
C VAL A 11 -8.90 9.48 4.72
N LYS A 12 -8.96 10.74 5.20
CA LYS A 12 -9.65 11.10 6.44
C LYS A 12 -11.16 10.97 6.34
N GLU A 13 -11.77 11.55 5.31
CA GLU A 13 -13.21 11.57 5.12
C GLU A 13 -13.81 10.16 5.01
N LEU A 14 -13.11 9.25 4.31
CA LEU A 14 -13.57 7.88 4.12
C LEU A 14 -13.22 6.96 5.29
N GLY A 15 -12.44 7.44 6.28
CA GLY A 15 -11.93 6.59 7.35
C GLY A 15 -11.15 5.39 6.81
N ALA A 16 -10.28 5.62 5.82
CA ALA A 16 -9.61 4.52 5.12
C ALA A 16 -8.76 3.68 6.10
N ALA A 17 -8.91 2.35 6.05
CA ALA A 17 -8.15 1.46 6.91
C ALA A 17 -6.66 1.37 6.51
N CYS A 18 -6.38 1.39 5.21
CA CYS A 18 -5.06 1.16 4.64
C CYS A 18 -4.77 2.04 3.42
N VAL A 19 -3.53 2.48 3.29
CA VAL A 19 -2.94 3.08 2.10
C VAL A 19 -1.75 2.23 1.68
N PHE A 20 -1.75 1.76 0.43
CA PHE A 20 -0.68 0.94 -0.11
C PHE A 20 0.20 1.75 -1.06
N ALA A 21 1.52 1.60 -0.91
CA ALA A 21 2.50 2.04 -1.90
C ALA A 21 3.17 0.85 -2.57
N GLU A 22 3.69 1.05 -3.78
CA GLU A 22 4.58 0.07 -4.40
C GLU A 22 6.02 0.38 -3.99
N PRO A 23 6.92 -0.63 -3.93
CA PRO A 23 8.31 -0.45 -3.49
C PRO A 23 9.07 0.65 -4.25
N GLN A 24 8.73 0.84 -5.51
CA GLN A 24 9.27 1.84 -6.43
C GLN A 24 8.76 3.28 -6.19
N PHE A 25 7.78 3.49 -5.30
CA PHE A 25 7.24 4.82 -4.99
C PHE A 25 7.85 5.43 -3.73
N GLU A 26 7.95 6.76 -3.72
CA GLU A 26 8.51 7.55 -2.63
C GLU A 26 7.75 7.39 -1.30
N PRO A 27 8.36 6.81 -0.25
CA PRO A 27 7.71 6.56 1.04
C PRO A 27 7.19 7.83 1.73
N LYS A 28 7.82 8.97 1.46
CA LYS A 28 7.44 10.27 2.06
C LYS A 28 6.04 10.72 1.63
N LEU A 29 5.58 10.36 0.43
CA LEU A 29 4.25 10.75 -0.01
C LEU A 29 3.16 9.96 0.73
N VAL A 30 3.42 8.68 1.05
CA VAL A 30 2.51 7.86 1.86
C VAL A 30 2.33 8.48 3.24
N SER A 31 3.43 8.87 3.90
CA SER A 31 3.36 9.49 5.22
C SER A 31 2.54 10.80 5.23
N VAL A 32 2.63 11.60 4.16
CA VAL A 32 1.85 12.83 4.05
C VAL A 32 0.36 12.53 3.86
N VAL A 33 0.00 11.57 3.01
CA VAL A 33 -1.42 11.26 2.77
C VAL A 33 -2.09 10.54 3.93
N THR A 34 -1.34 9.88 4.81
CA THR A 34 -1.87 9.24 6.03
C THR A 34 -1.82 10.14 7.27
N GLU A 35 -1.22 11.33 7.19
CA GLU A 35 -0.94 12.18 8.36
C GLU A 35 -2.21 12.57 9.15
N GLY A 36 -2.26 12.22 10.43
CA GLY A 36 -3.41 12.51 11.30
C GLY A 36 -4.68 11.78 10.90
N SER A 37 -4.55 10.63 10.22
CA SER A 37 -5.60 9.62 10.06
C SER A 37 -5.19 8.34 10.78
N ASP A 38 -6.15 7.44 11.02
CA ASP A 38 -5.87 6.10 11.57
C ASP A 38 -5.48 5.09 10.48
N ALA A 39 -5.33 5.54 9.23
CA ALA A 39 -4.98 4.69 8.10
C ALA A 39 -3.56 4.13 8.24
N LYS A 40 -3.41 2.83 8.02
CA LYS A 40 -2.13 2.13 8.06
C LYS A 40 -1.44 2.21 6.70
N ALA A 41 -0.11 2.30 6.71
CA ALA A 41 0.69 2.18 5.49
C ALA A 41 1.08 0.72 5.24
N GLY A 42 0.90 0.25 4.01
CA GLY A 42 1.34 -1.07 3.56
C GLY A 42 2.07 -1.00 2.22
N THR A 43 2.67 -2.11 1.80
CA THR A 43 3.35 -2.22 0.50
C THR A 43 2.73 -3.30 -0.37
N LEU A 44 2.45 -2.98 -1.64
CA LEU A 44 2.00 -3.91 -2.67
C LEU A 44 2.96 -3.84 -3.87
N ASP A 45 3.52 -4.97 -4.27
CA ASP A 45 4.38 -5.08 -5.46
C ASP A 45 3.65 -5.89 -6.55
N PRO A 46 2.78 -5.24 -7.35
CA PRO A 46 1.99 -5.95 -8.36
C PRO A 46 2.82 -6.42 -9.55
N GLU A 47 3.96 -5.77 -9.80
CA GLU A 47 4.88 -6.13 -10.89
C GLU A 47 5.83 -7.27 -10.49
N GLY A 48 5.90 -7.61 -9.20
CA GLY A 48 6.85 -8.59 -8.69
C GLY A 48 8.29 -8.14 -8.85
N GLY A 49 8.55 -6.83 -8.80
CA GLY A 49 9.89 -6.25 -8.97
C GLY A 49 10.89 -6.75 -7.92
N ALA A 50 10.41 -7.20 -6.75
CA ALA A 50 11.23 -7.82 -5.70
C ALA A 50 11.38 -9.35 -5.82
N LEU A 51 10.81 -10.00 -6.85
CA LEU A 51 10.82 -11.45 -7.02
C LEU A 51 11.86 -11.91 -8.05
N GLU A 52 12.45 -13.08 -7.78
CA GLU A 52 13.32 -13.74 -8.76
C GLU A 52 12.51 -14.33 -9.92
N ALA A 53 13.00 -14.14 -11.14
CA ALA A 53 12.39 -14.69 -12.34
C ALA A 53 12.47 -16.22 -12.35
N GLY A 54 11.33 -16.88 -12.58
CA GLY A 54 11.29 -18.34 -12.72
C GLY A 54 9.88 -18.90 -12.58
N PRO A 55 9.71 -20.24 -12.69
CA PRO A 55 8.41 -20.90 -12.61
C PRO A 55 7.65 -20.66 -11.28
N GLY A 56 8.36 -20.32 -10.20
CA GLY A 56 7.78 -20.02 -8.89
C GLY A 56 7.22 -18.60 -8.74
N LEU A 57 7.52 -17.69 -9.69
CA LEU A 57 7.23 -16.26 -9.55
C LEU A 57 5.73 -16.00 -9.39
N TYR A 58 4.90 -16.50 -10.30
CA TYR A 58 3.47 -16.17 -10.30
C TYR A 58 2.74 -16.67 -9.03
N PRO A 59 2.93 -17.94 -8.59
CA PRO A 59 2.37 -18.38 -7.30
C PRO A 59 2.86 -17.57 -6.09
N GLN A 60 4.12 -17.13 -6.10
CA GLN A 60 4.68 -16.33 -5.01
C GLN A 60 4.14 -14.90 -5.02
N LEU A 61 4.03 -14.27 -6.19
CA LEU A 61 3.41 -12.96 -6.38
C LEU A 61 1.99 -12.92 -5.80
N MET A 62 1.14 -13.89 -6.21
CA MET A 62 -0.24 -13.95 -5.74
C MET A 62 -0.34 -14.11 -4.21
N ARG A 63 0.55 -14.92 -3.60
CA ARG A 63 0.60 -15.08 -2.14
C ARG A 63 1.10 -13.81 -1.44
N ASN A 64 2.10 -13.14 -1.99
CA ASN A 64 2.64 -11.91 -1.43
C ASN A 64 1.58 -10.78 -1.45
N LEU A 65 0.86 -10.61 -2.56
CA LEU A 65 -0.22 -9.62 -2.65
C LEU A 65 -1.34 -9.92 -1.65
N ALA A 66 -1.79 -11.18 -1.56
CA ALA A 66 -2.80 -11.58 -0.58
C ALA A 66 -2.33 -11.36 0.86
N LYS A 67 -1.06 -11.65 1.16
CA LYS A 67 -0.45 -11.42 2.46
C LYS A 67 -0.41 -9.93 2.79
N SER A 68 0.09 -9.07 1.91
CA SER A 68 0.14 -7.62 2.13
C SER A 68 -1.23 -7.02 2.39
N LEU A 69 -2.24 -7.43 1.62
CA LEU A 69 -3.63 -7.01 1.85
C LEU A 69 -4.13 -7.46 3.22
N THR A 70 -3.94 -8.73 3.56
CA THR A 70 -4.41 -9.30 4.82
C THR A 70 -3.71 -8.64 6.01
N ASP A 71 -2.38 -8.55 6.00
CA ASP A 71 -1.59 -7.98 7.08
C ASP A 71 -2.04 -6.55 7.43
N CYS A 72 -2.45 -5.75 6.44
CA CYS A 72 -2.94 -4.39 6.66
C CYS A 72 -4.41 -4.36 7.06
N LEU A 73 -5.29 -5.05 6.32
CA LEU A 73 -6.74 -4.93 6.44
C LEU A 73 -7.34 -5.79 7.58
N SER A 74 -6.64 -6.83 8.05
CA SER A 74 -7.18 -7.78 9.04
C SER A 74 -6.88 -7.40 10.49
N GLN A 75 -5.98 -6.45 10.74
CA GLN A 75 -5.71 -5.99 12.09
C GLN A 75 -6.78 -4.94 12.43
N SER A 76 -7.80 -5.36 13.20
CA SER A 76 -8.82 -4.46 13.77
C SER A 76 -8.30 -3.82 15.05
#